data_AF-K0SFD7-F1
#
_entry.id   AF-K0SFD7-F1
#
_cell.length_a   1.000
_cell.length_b   1.000
_cell.length_c   1.000
_cell.angle_alpha   90.00
_cell.angle_beta   90.00
_cell.angle_gamma   90.00
#
_symmetry.space_group_name_H-M   'P 1'
#
loop_
_entity.id
_entity.type
_entity.pdbx_description
1 polymer ?
#
loop_
_entity_poly.entity_id
_entity_poly.type
_entity_poly.pdbx_seq_one_letter_code
_entity_poly.pdbx_strand_id
1 'polypeptide(L)'
;MSSERADFSSSSRYPCLNSNHDVVAELELKGVDIFMPTSDDSSLADDFEEFASFVLHVRNKECRSIILDDENDSVGQLQGGTEKCCIFRVSFPEDTPTSAASLLLDYFNSATRRTCSRSALTTAKIRQYMLNMCNRRCRQRNLDIEYNCLGNCMFIIQFGGPTNGQVRHIDNMIPNLQVAMPSDSGGHQEINHNDGKGGQIDTETNDGETQYNPLLLHLDFCCIAYSILDYELASPSNGQEIRESKIFLINLLVEVIRDYPMQEYLLQICPSRVGVLAWLTKTLSNIEHGNSLEELVEDAVSSKDIFYSPDVVKRNGKKRGRRKAKRP
;
A
#
# COMPACT_ATOMS: atom_id res chain seq x y z
N MET A 1 31.24 47.63 4.87
CA MET A 1 31.21 46.30 4.23
C MET A 1 30.44 45.38 5.14
N SER A 2 29.13 45.35 4.95
CA SER A 2 28.19 44.67 5.85
C SER A 2 27.89 43.30 5.27
N SER A 3 28.24 42.25 6.03
CA SER A 3 27.94 40.86 5.73
C SER A 3 26.46 40.60 6.02
N GLU A 4 25.66 40.44 4.97
CA GLU A 4 24.30 39.91 5.09
C GLU A 4 24.39 38.40 5.35
N ARG A 5 24.17 38.01 6.61
CA ARG A 5 23.81 36.64 6.99
C ARG A 5 22.42 36.36 6.42
N ALA A 6 22.33 35.44 5.47
CA ALA A 6 21.05 34.87 5.06
C ALA A 6 20.61 33.86 6.12
N ASP A 7 19.60 34.24 6.91
CA ASP A 7 18.89 33.35 7.83
C ASP A 7 18.33 32.14 7.08
N PHE A 8 18.96 30.98 7.29
CA PHE A 8 18.41 29.67 6.95
C PHE A 8 17.48 29.22 8.08
N SER A 9 16.34 29.89 8.22
CA SER A 9 15.21 29.42 9.03
C SER A 9 14.00 29.24 8.12
N SER A 10 13.89 28.06 7.52
CA SER A 10 12.58 27.53 7.17
C SER A 10 12.54 26.05 7.49
N SER A 11 12.28 25.76 8.77
CA SER A 11 11.63 24.50 9.13
C SER A 11 10.31 24.46 8.35
N SER A 12 10.31 23.76 7.23
CA SER A 12 9.10 23.48 6.45
C SER A 12 8.25 22.55 7.32
N ARG A 13 7.45 23.11 8.24
CA ARG A 13 6.40 22.35 8.93
C ARG A 13 5.60 21.61 7.88
N TYR A 14 5.35 20.32 8.09
CA TYR A 14 4.44 19.56 7.26
C TYR A 14 3.12 20.34 7.13
N PRO A 15 2.55 20.44 5.91
CA PRO A 15 1.28 21.12 5.74
C PRO A 15 0.25 20.48 6.66
N CYS A 16 -0.43 21.29 7.47
CA CYS A 16 -1.59 20.82 8.21
C CYS A 16 -2.67 20.45 7.18
N LEU A 17 -2.99 19.15 7.08
CA LEU A 17 -4.09 18.66 6.26
C LEU A 17 -5.38 18.99 7.01
N ASN A 18 -6.11 20.01 6.53
CA ASN A 18 -7.25 20.57 7.27
C ASN A 18 -8.60 20.04 6.76
N SER A 19 -8.59 19.22 5.71
CA SER A 19 -9.79 18.63 5.13
C SER A 19 -9.54 17.22 4.62
N ASN A 20 -10.60 16.42 4.51
CA ASN A 20 -10.54 15.08 3.89
C ASN A 20 -10.04 15.15 2.44
N HIS A 21 -10.35 16.23 1.72
CA HIS A 21 -9.84 16.46 0.38
C HIS A 21 -8.31 16.63 0.36
N ASP A 22 -7.74 17.35 1.33
CA ASP A 22 -6.29 17.51 1.44
C ASP A 22 -5.61 16.18 1.77
N VAL A 23 -6.24 15.36 2.62
CA VAL A 23 -5.75 14.01 2.97
C VAL A 23 -5.77 13.10 1.74
N VAL A 24 -6.87 13.09 0.98
CA VAL A 24 -6.98 12.28 -0.25
C VAL A 24 -5.93 12.71 -1.26
N ALA A 25 -5.81 14.02 -1.52
CA ALA A 25 -4.81 14.54 -2.47
C ALA A 25 -3.37 14.20 -2.05
N GLU A 26 -3.04 14.28 -0.75
CA GLU A 26 -1.73 13.91 -0.23
C GLU A 26 -1.46 12.40 -0.36
N LEU A 27 -2.48 11.56 -0.15
CA LEU A 27 -2.37 10.10 -0.32
C LEU A 27 -2.19 9.72 -1.80
N GLU A 28 -2.94 10.35 -2.71
CA GLU A 28 -2.77 10.19 -4.16
C GLU A 28 -1.37 10.60 -4.62
N LEU A 29 -0.83 11.70 -4.07
CA LEU A 29 0.55 12.13 -4.32
C LEU A 29 1.59 11.10 -3.85
N LYS A 30 1.29 10.34 -2.79
CA LYS A 30 2.10 9.21 -2.32
C LYS A 30 1.86 7.92 -3.11
N GLY A 31 1.02 7.96 -4.14
CA GLY A 31 0.71 6.81 -4.99
C GLY A 31 -0.38 5.90 -4.42
N VAL A 32 -1.08 6.32 -3.36
CA VAL A 32 -2.24 5.63 -2.80
C VAL A 32 -3.49 6.12 -3.51
N ASP A 33 -4.08 5.29 -4.36
CA ASP A 33 -5.32 5.63 -5.05
C ASP A 33 -6.51 5.39 -4.09
N ILE A 34 -7.35 6.41 -3.89
CA ILE A 34 -8.54 6.32 -3.05
C ILE A 34 -9.78 6.35 -3.94
N PHE A 35 -10.48 5.24 -4.00
CA PHE A 35 -11.71 5.12 -4.77
C PHE A 35 -12.91 5.20 -3.85
N MET A 36 -13.68 6.27 -3.99
CA MET A 36 -15.02 6.32 -3.43
C MET A 36 -15.98 5.51 -4.31
N PRO A 37 -17.01 4.86 -3.74
CA PRO A 37 -18.09 4.27 -4.52
C PRO A 37 -18.73 5.32 -5.44
N THR A 38 -19.02 4.92 -6.68
CA THR A 38 -19.82 5.74 -7.60
C THR A 38 -21.31 5.52 -7.33
N SER A 39 -22.18 6.31 -7.96
CA SER A 39 -23.64 6.07 -7.93
C SER A 39 -23.99 4.63 -8.31
N ASP A 40 -23.29 4.09 -9.29
CA ASP A 40 -23.58 2.78 -9.90
C ASP A 40 -23.23 1.62 -8.96
N ASP A 41 -22.23 1.81 -8.10
CA ASP A 41 -21.77 0.79 -7.15
C ASP A 41 -22.21 1.07 -5.70
N SER A 42 -22.93 2.16 -5.45
CA SER A 42 -23.29 2.65 -4.11
C SER A 42 -24.01 1.57 -3.27
N SER A 43 -25.02 0.91 -3.83
CA SER A 43 -25.75 -0.13 -3.11
C SER A 43 -24.89 -1.34 -2.74
N LEU A 44 -23.84 -1.63 -3.51
CA LEU A 44 -22.95 -2.75 -3.21
C LEU A 44 -21.90 -2.36 -2.18
N ALA A 45 -21.43 -1.12 -2.21
CA ALA A 45 -20.60 -0.56 -1.15
C ALA A 45 -21.34 -0.54 0.20
N ASP A 46 -22.62 -0.13 0.21
CA ASP A 46 -23.48 -0.18 1.41
C ASP A 46 -23.61 -1.62 1.95
N ASP A 47 -23.90 -2.58 1.06
CA ASP A 47 -24.01 -3.99 1.42
C ASP A 47 -22.69 -4.53 2.01
N PHE A 48 -21.55 -4.04 1.51
CA PHE A 48 -20.22 -4.43 1.97
C PHE A 48 -19.87 -3.80 3.31
N GLU A 49 -20.31 -2.56 3.55
CA GLU A 49 -20.17 -1.87 4.84
C GLU A 49 -21.03 -2.57 5.91
N GLU A 50 -22.26 -2.91 5.57
CA GLU A 50 -23.17 -3.65 6.44
C GLU A 50 -22.60 -5.05 6.76
N PHE A 51 -22.05 -5.74 5.76
CA PHE A 51 -21.36 -7.01 5.95
C PHE A 51 -20.15 -6.87 6.88
N ALA A 52 -19.29 -5.89 6.66
CA ALA A 52 -18.14 -5.64 7.51
C ALA A 52 -18.57 -5.37 8.95
N SER A 53 -19.56 -4.51 9.16
CA SER A 53 -20.13 -4.22 10.48
C SER A 53 -20.73 -5.46 11.14
N PHE A 54 -21.42 -6.29 10.36
CA PHE A 54 -22.00 -7.55 10.82
C PHE A 54 -20.93 -8.51 11.33
N VAL A 55 -19.88 -8.75 10.53
CA VAL A 55 -18.78 -9.66 10.86
C VAL A 55 -17.96 -9.15 12.05
N LEU A 56 -17.69 -7.85 12.09
CA LEU A 56 -16.73 -7.28 13.03
C LEU A 56 -17.37 -6.84 14.35
N HIS A 57 -18.67 -6.51 14.35
CA HIS A 57 -19.33 -5.92 15.53
C HIS A 57 -20.59 -6.66 15.94
N VAL A 58 -21.52 -6.92 15.01
CA VAL A 58 -22.85 -7.43 15.37
C VAL A 58 -22.82 -8.90 15.78
N ARG A 59 -22.15 -9.73 14.97
CA ARG A 59 -22.04 -11.20 15.14
C ARG A 59 -20.60 -11.65 15.24
N ASN A 60 -19.78 -10.82 15.87
CA ASN A 60 -18.33 -10.98 15.98
C ASN A 60 -17.91 -12.38 16.43
N LYS A 61 -18.55 -12.93 17.46
CA LYS A 61 -18.18 -14.23 18.03
C LYS A 61 -18.51 -15.38 17.08
N GLU A 62 -19.71 -15.34 16.50
CA GLU A 62 -20.19 -16.35 15.56
C GLU A 62 -19.36 -16.34 14.27
N CYS A 63 -19.11 -15.15 13.70
CA CYS A 63 -18.26 -14.99 12.54
C CYS A 63 -16.81 -15.40 12.80
N ARG A 64 -16.28 -15.14 14.00
CA ARG A 64 -14.95 -15.62 14.39
C ARG A 64 -14.91 -17.15 14.48
N SER A 65 -15.97 -17.81 14.95
CA SER A 65 -16.05 -19.29 14.95
C SER A 65 -15.97 -19.82 13.52
N ILE A 66 -16.75 -19.24 12.58
CA ILE A 66 -16.71 -19.64 11.16
C ILE A 66 -15.30 -19.58 10.58
N ILE A 67 -14.50 -18.58 10.98
CA ILE A 67 -13.12 -18.42 10.52
C ILE A 67 -12.17 -19.43 11.18
N LEU A 68 -12.35 -19.71 12.47
CA LEU A 68 -11.49 -20.63 13.23
C LEU A 68 -11.78 -22.10 12.94
N ASP A 69 -13.01 -22.40 12.54
CA ASP A 69 -13.49 -23.76 12.21
C ASP A 69 -13.26 -24.09 10.72
N ASP A 70 -12.46 -23.30 10.00
CA ASP A 70 -12.20 -23.53 8.57
C ASP A 70 -11.35 -24.78 8.36
N GLU A 71 -11.96 -25.81 7.78
CA GLU A 71 -11.30 -27.07 7.41
C GLU A 71 -10.72 -27.06 5.99
N ASN A 72 -10.94 -26.00 5.21
CA ASN A 72 -10.62 -25.95 3.78
C ASN A 72 -9.30 -25.21 3.47
N ASP A 73 -8.49 -24.89 4.48
CA ASP A 73 -7.27 -24.07 4.36
C ASP A 73 -7.50 -22.73 3.61
N SER A 74 -8.74 -22.23 3.66
CA SER A 74 -9.14 -20.94 3.08
C SER A 74 -8.82 -19.78 4.03
N VAL A 75 -8.50 -20.08 5.28
CA VAL A 75 -8.10 -19.11 6.30
C VAL A 75 -6.62 -19.25 6.63
N GLY A 76 -5.92 -18.10 6.72
CA GLY A 76 -4.58 -18.02 7.27
C GLY A 76 -4.49 -16.94 8.34
N GLN A 77 -3.65 -17.12 9.35
CA GLN A 77 -3.38 -16.07 10.33
C GLN A 77 -2.19 -15.23 9.88
N LEU A 78 -2.36 -13.91 9.80
CA LEU A 78 -1.29 -12.99 9.41
C LEU A 78 -0.38 -12.62 10.61
N GLN A 79 0.91 -12.44 10.32
CA GLN A 79 1.88 -11.91 11.28
C GLN A 79 1.50 -10.48 11.71
N GLY A 80 1.76 -10.14 12.97
CA GLY A 80 1.38 -8.86 13.58
C GLY A 80 0.11 -8.91 14.45
N GLY A 81 -0.58 -10.05 14.45
CA GLY A 81 -1.55 -10.37 15.50
C GLY A 81 -0.86 -10.58 16.86
N THR A 82 -1.52 -10.21 17.95
CA THR A 82 -1.14 -10.59 19.32
C THR A 82 -2.15 -11.60 19.85
N GLU A 83 -1.92 -12.19 21.03
CA GLU A 83 -2.95 -13.01 21.71
C GLU A 83 -4.29 -12.28 21.86
N LYS A 84 -4.27 -10.93 21.91
CA LYS A 84 -5.44 -10.07 22.05
C LYS A 84 -6.02 -9.59 20.72
N CYS A 85 -5.24 -9.66 19.64
CA CYS A 85 -5.60 -9.14 18.34
C CYS A 85 -5.27 -10.17 17.26
N CYS A 86 -6.27 -10.79 16.66
CA CYS A 86 -6.05 -11.76 15.59
C CYS A 86 -6.33 -11.09 14.25
N ILE A 87 -5.43 -11.27 13.29
CA ILE A 87 -5.60 -10.83 11.91
C ILE A 87 -5.66 -12.09 11.05
N PHE A 88 -6.79 -12.28 10.37
CA PHE A 88 -7.01 -13.43 9.50
C PHE A 88 -7.05 -12.98 8.06
N ARG A 89 -6.38 -13.70 7.16
CA ARG A 89 -6.74 -13.71 5.75
C ARG A 89 -7.82 -14.77 5.54
N VAL A 90 -8.83 -14.46 4.75
CA VAL A 90 -9.93 -15.35 4.38
C VAL A 90 -10.04 -15.30 2.86
N SER A 91 -9.48 -16.30 2.21
CA SER A 91 -9.42 -16.43 0.77
C SER A 91 -10.81 -16.67 0.17
N PHE A 92 -10.96 -16.27 -1.08
CA PHE A 92 -12.10 -16.60 -1.92
C PHE A 92 -11.58 -17.63 -2.94
N PRO A 93 -11.41 -18.89 -2.55
CA PRO A 93 -11.15 -19.94 -3.52
C PRO A 93 -12.26 -19.96 -4.58
N GLU A 94 -11.88 -20.23 -5.82
CA GLU A 94 -12.85 -20.57 -6.86
C GLU A 94 -13.47 -21.94 -6.49
N ASP A 95 -14.78 -22.08 -6.68
CA ASP A 95 -15.50 -23.36 -6.60
C ASP A 95 -15.59 -24.11 -5.25
N THR A 96 -15.33 -23.46 -4.11
CA THR A 96 -15.58 -24.08 -2.79
C THR A 96 -16.66 -23.32 -2.00
N PRO A 97 -17.93 -23.77 -2.07
CA PRO A 97 -19.04 -23.15 -1.33
C PRO A 97 -18.90 -23.30 0.20
N THR A 98 -17.99 -24.17 0.64
CA THR A 98 -17.66 -24.42 2.06
C THR A 98 -16.56 -23.52 2.60
N SER A 99 -15.95 -22.67 1.77
CA SER A 99 -14.92 -21.73 2.22
C SER A 99 -15.46 -20.77 3.30
N ALA A 100 -14.60 -20.37 4.24
CA ALA A 100 -14.98 -19.43 5.30
C ALA A 100 -15.55 -18.11 4.75
N ALA A 101 -15.04 -17.61 3.61
CA ALA A 101 -15.63 -16.44 2.95
C ALA A 101 -17.09 -16.66 2.52
N SER A 102 -17.39 -17.82 1.94
CA SER A 102 -18.75 -18.17 1.49
C SER A 102 -19.68 -18.37 2.69
N LEU A 103 -19.21 -19.07 3.73
CA LEU A 103 -19.96 -19.28 4.96
C LEU A 103 -20.28 -17.96 5.69
N LEU A 104 -19.34 -17.02 5.75
CA LEU A 104 -19.58 -15.70 6.33
C LEU A 104 -20.65 -14.93 5.56
N LEU A 105 -20.60 -14.96 4.23
CA LEU A 105 -21.59 -14.31 3.37
C LEU A 105 -22.96 -14.95 3.49
N ASP A 106 -23.03 -16.29 3.51
CA ASP A 106 -24.29 -17.03 3.69
C ASP A 106 -24.90 -16.76 5.06
N TYR A 107 -24.07 -16.72 6.11
CA TYR A 107 -24.51 -16.38 7.45
C TYR A 107 -25.05 -14.95 7.52
N PHE A 108 -24.33 -13.99 6.93
CA PHE A 108 -24.78 -12.61 6.82
C PHE A 108 -26.11 -12.49 6.07
N ASN A 109 -26.22 -13.08 4.88
CA ASN A 109 -27.42 -13.02 4.04
C ASN A 109 -28.64 -13.66 4.74
N SER A 110 -28.41 -14.75 5.48
CA SER A 110 -29.45 -15.45 6.23
C SER A 110 -29.90 -14.65 7.47
N ALA A 111 -28.95 -14.06 8.19
CA ALA A 111 -29.20 -13.35 9.44
C ALA A 111 -29.86 -11.98 9.24
N THR A 112 -29.51 -11.27 8.17
CA THR A 112 -30.06 -9.93 7.88
C THR A 112 -31.48 -9.97 7.32
N ARG A 113 -32.04 -11.15 7.00
CA ARG A 113 -33.37 -11.32 6.37
C ARG A 113 -33.65 -10.20 5.37
N ARG A 114 -32.82 -10.10 4.32
CA ARG A 114 -32.93 -9.04 3.32
C ARG A 114 -34.39 -8.83 2.95
N THR A 115 -34.94 -7.69 3.35
CA THR A 115 -36.27 -7.26 2.94
C THR A 115 -36.30 -7.33 1.42
N CYS A 116 -37.40 -7.83 0.84
CA CYS A 116 -37.53 -8.41 -0.52
C CYS A 116 -36.96 -7.63 -1.74
N SER A 117 -36.27 -6.50 -1.59
CA SER A 117 -35.72 -5.70 -2.69
C SER A 117 -34.21 -5.83 -2.93
N ARG A 118 -33.39 -6.27 -1.96
CA ARG A 118 -31.92 -6.36 -2.13
C ARG A 118 -31.47 -7.79 -2.43
N SER A 119 -30.81 -7.98 -3.56
CA SER A 119 -30.28 -9.29 -3.99
C SER A 119 -29.05 -9.68 -3.17
N ALA A 120 -28.90 -10.94 -2.74
CA ALA A 120 -27.85 -11.44 -1.83
C ALA A 120 -26.42 -10.97 -2.18
N LEU A 121 -25.59 -10.70 -1.16
CA LEU A 121 -24.18 -10.37 -1.34
C LEU A 121 -23.41 -11.67 -1.57
N THR A 122 -22.69 -11.77 -2.69
CA THR A 122 -21.97 -12.99 -3.08
C THR A 122 -20.52 -12.66 -3.41
N THR A 123 -19.66 -13.68 -3.35
CA THR A 123 -18.25 -13.59 -3.77
C THR A 123 -18.13 -13.07 -5.21
N ALA A 124 -19.02 -13.50 -6.12
CA ALA A 124 -19.05 -13.04 -7.51
C ALA A 124 -19.34 -11.53 -7.62
N LYS A 125 -20.30 -11.00 -6.84
CA LYS A 125 -20.58 -9.56 -6.83
C LYS A 125 -19.42 -8.74 -6.29
N ILE A 126 -18.80 -9.24 -5.21
CA ILE A 126 -17.62 -8.60 -4.62
C ILE A 126 -16.48 -8.57 -5.64
N ARG A 127 -16.19 -9.70 -6.30
CA ARG A 127 -15.19 -9.76 -7.38
C ARG A 127 -15.51 -8.80 -8.52
N GLN A 128 -16.75 -8.75 -9.00
CA GLN A 128 -17.14 -7.82 -10.06
C GLN A 128 -16.92 -6.35 -9.64
N TYR A 129 -17.28 -6.01 -8.41
CA TYR A 129 -17.06 -4.67 -7.86
C TYR A 129 -15.58 -4.31 -7.82
N MET A 130 -14.72 -5.20 -7.31
CA MET A 130 -13.27 -5.01 -7.27
C MET A 130 -12.68 -4.87 -8.68
N LEU A 131 -13.10 -5.71 -9.63
CA LEU A 131 -12.67 -5.65 -11.02
C LEU A 131 -13.02 -4.30 -11.66
N ASN A 132 -14.23 -3.78 -11.38
CA ASN A 132 -14.63 -2.45 -11.81
C ASN A 132 -13.72 -1.38 -11.21
N MET A 133 -13.32 -1.49 -9.94
CA MET A 133 -12.39 -0.54 -9.32
C MET A 133 -11.00 -0.55 -10.00
N CYS A 134 -10.45 -1.73 -10.29
CA CYS A 134 -9.21 -1.88 -11.04
C CYS A 134 -9.30 -1.22 -12.43
N ASN A 135 -10.39 -1.45 -13.15
CA ASN A 135 -10.60 -0.86 -14.47
C ASN A 135 -10.79 0.67 -14.41
N ARG A 136 -11.46 1.19 -13.39
CA ARG A 136 -11.55 2.65 -13.16
C ARG A 136 -10.16 3.25 -12.93
N ARG A 137 -9.32 2.58 -12.15
CA ARG A 137 -7.93 2.99 -11.92
C ARG A 137 -7.13 3.08 -13.21
N CYS A 138 -7.19 2.05 -14.06
CA CYS A 138 -6.53 2.08 -15.36
C CYS A 138 -6.96 3.28 -16.19
N ARG A 139 -8.27 3.52 -16.29
CA ARG A 139 -8.83 4.65 -17.03
C ARG A 139 -8.37 5.99 -16.47
N GLN A 140 -8.39 6.18 -15.15
CA GLN A 140 -7.92 7.42 -14.51
C GLN A 140 -6.43 7.68 -14.73
N ARG A 141 -5.62 6.61 -14.79
CA ARG A 141 -4.19 6.70 -15.06
C ARG A 141 -3.83 6.68 -16.55
N ASN A 142 -4.81 6.68 -17.44
CA ASN A 142 -4.62 6.55 -18.90
C ASN A 142 -3.75 5.34 -19.26
N LEU A 143 -3.92 4.23 -18.54
CA LEU A 143 -3.27 2.97 -18.86
C LEU A 143 -4.13 2.23 -19.88
N ASP A 144 -3.49 1.76 -20.96
CA ASP A 144 -4.12 0.94 -21.99
C ASP A 144 -4.18 -0.54 -21.55
N ILE A 145 -4.78 -0.76 -20.38
CA ILE A 145 -4.91 -2.07 -19.73
C ILE A 145 -6.34 -2.22 -19.23
N GLU A 146 -6.98 -3.32 -19.60
CA GLU A 146 -8.28 -3.72 -19.07
C GLU A 146 -8.14 -5.05 -18.33
N TYR A 147 -8.54 -5.05 -17.06
CA TYR A 147 -8.59 -6.23 -16.22
C TYR A 147 -9.86 -7.02 -16.49
N ASN A 148 -9.69 -8.29 -16.83
CA ASN A 148 -10.78 -9.22 -17.13
C ASN A 148 -11.01 -10.25 -16.02
N CYS A 149 -10.05 -10.39 -15.10
CA CYS A 149 -10.14 -11.25 -13.93
C CYS A 149 -9.38 -10.61 -12.76
N LEU A 150 -9.69 -11.08 -11.56
CA LEU A 150 -8.89 -10.84 -10.36
C LEU A 150 -8.04 -12.07 -10.11
N GLY A 151 -6.87 -11.90 -9.50
CA GLY A 151 -6.03 -13.02 -9.11
C GLY A 151 -6.54 -13.62 -7.81
N ASN A 152 -5.86 -13.32 -6.72
CA ASN A 152 -6.23 -13.80 -5.39
C ASN A 152 -7.17 -12.80 -4.74
N CYS A 153 -8.45 -13.17 -4.57
CA CYS A 153 -9.38 -12.35 -3.81
C CYS A 153 -9.45 -12.87 -2.37
N MET A 154 -9.23 -12.00 -1.39
CA MET A 154 -9.31 -12.36 0.03
C MET A 154 -9.81 -11.22 0.91
N PHE A 155 -10.38 -11.55 2.07
CA PHE A 155 -10.62 -10.62 3.16
C PHE A 155 -9.45 -10.68 4.15
N ILE A 156 -9.02 -9.55 4.66
CA ILE A 156 -8.17 -9.44 5.84
C ILE A 156 -9.05 -8.93 6.96
N ILE A 157 -9.34 -9.76 7.95
CA ILE A 157 -10.28 -9.49 9.02
C ILE A 157 -9.51 -9.40 10.34
N GLN A 158 -9.61 -8.24 11.00
CA GLN A 158 -8.95 -7.99 12.27
C GLN A 158 -9.95 -7.96 13.45
N PHE A 159 -9.74 -8.84 14.42
CA PHE A 159 -10.49 -8.90 15.68
C PHE A 159 -9.63 -8.35 16.82
N GLY A 160 -10.18 -7.43 17.64
CA GLY A 160 -9.53 -6.97 18.89
C GLY A 160 -8.36 -5.98 18.73
N GLY A 161 -8.20 -5.38 17.56
CA GLY A 161 -7.18 -4.37 17.29
C GLY A 161 -7.52 -2.96 17.81
N PRO A 162 -6.54 -2.03 17.90
CA PRO A 162 -6.78 -0.63 18.27
C PRO A 162 -7.66 0.10 17.25
N THR A 163 -7.58 -0.35 15.99
CA THR A 163 -8.58 -0.11 14.97
C THR A 163 -9.42 -1.37 14.88
N ASN A 164 -10.64 -1.33 15.43
CA ASN A 164 -11.61 -2.37 15.06
C ASN A 164 -11.87 -2.25 13.55
N GLY A 165 -12.07 -3.39 12.90
CA GLY A 165 -12.95 -3.43 11.75
C GLY A 165 -12.40 -3.03 10.39
N GLN A 166 -11.13 -3.33 10.09
CA GLN A 166 -10.69 -3.30 8.69
C GLN A 166 -10.86 -4.67 8.07
N VAL A 167 -11.81 -4.76 7.12
CA VAL A 167 -11.75 -5.77 6.07
C VAL A 167 -10.85 -5.19 4.98
N ARG A 168 -9.60 -5.69 4.87
CA ARG A 168 -8.72 -5.31 3.76
C ARG A 168 -8.77 -6.36 2.67
N HIS A 169 -8.84 -5.96 1.41
CA HIS A 169 -8.57 -6.86 0.30
C HIS A 169 -7.08 -6.82 -0.06
N ILE A 170 -6.49 -7.93 -0.50
CA ILE A 170 -5.20 -7.95 -1.17
C ILE A 170 -5.38 -8.79 -2.41
N ASP A 171 -5.30 -8.15 -3.58
CA ASP A 171 -5.13 -8.89 -4.84
C ASP A 171 -3.65 -9.15 -5.09
N ASN A 172 -3.33 -10.29 -5.71
CA ASN A 172 -2.02 -10.54 -6.33
C ASN A 172 -1.82 -9.73 -7.62
N MET A 173 -2.79 -8.91 -8.02
CA MET A 173 -2.61 -7.96 -9.11
C MET A 173 -1.51 -6.98 -8.73
N ILE A 174 -0.55 -6.79 -9.61
CA ILE A 174 0.50 -5.79 -9.41
C ILE A 174 0.03 -4.44 -10.00
N PRO A 175 -0.07 -3.36 -9.19
CA PRO A 175 0.11 -3.30 -7.74
C PRO A 175 -1.14 -3.72 -6.95
N ASN A 176 -0.91 -4.36 -5.80
CA ASN A 176 -1.94 -4.96 -4.95
C ASN A 176 -3.04 -3.96 -4.64
N LEU A 177 -4.28 -4.24 -5.05
CA LEU A 177 -5.41 -3.40 -4.71
C LEU A 177 -5.83 -3.67 -3.26
N GLN A 178 -5.58 -2.70 -2.38
CA GLN A 178 -6.10 -2.70 -1.02
C GLN A 178 -7.39 -1.89 -0.92
N VAL A 179 -8.50 -2.58 -0.68
CA VAL A 179 -9.77 -1.94 -0.35
C VAL A 179 -10.00 -2.10 1.14
N ALA A 180 -10.08 -0.97 1.85
CA ALA A 180 -10.36 -0.94 3.27
C ALA A 180 -11.70 -0.22 3.51
N MET A 181 -12.58 -0.85 4.30
CA MET A 181 -13.78 -0.20 4.80
C MET A 181 -13.46 0.42 6.16
N PRO A 182 -13.59 1.75 6.35
CA PRO A 182 -13.45 2.34 7.67
C PRO A 182 -14.70 2.02 8.50
N SER A 183 -14.55 1.31 9.62
CA SER A 183 -15.62 1.22 10.61
C SER A 183 -15.52 2.39 11.58
N ASP A 184 -16.50 3.30 11.52
CA ASP A 184 -16.66 4.40 12.48
C ASP A 184 -17.19 3.84 13.81
N SER A 185 -16.31 3.25 14.63
CA SER A 185 -16.67 2.83 15.98
C SER A 185 -15.52 3.00 16.98
N GLY A 186 -15.35 4.26 17.41
CA GLY A 186 -14.60 4.58 18.63
C GLY A 186 -15.30 3.99 19.85
N GLY A 187 -14.76 2.90 20.38
CA GLY A 187 -15.28 2.25 21.59
C GLY A 187 -14.21 1.40 22.26
N HIS A 188 -13.58 1.95 23.30
CA HIS A 188 -12.71 1.20 24.20
C HIS A 188 -13.54 0.22 25.04
N GLN A 189 -13.16 -1.06 25.06
CA GLN A 189 -13.56 -1.98 26.13
C GLN A 189 -12.44 -2.96 26.47
N GLU A 190 -12.16 -3.06 27.77
CA GLU A 190 -11.23 -4.00 28.42
C GLU A 190 -11.80 -5.41 28.42
N ILE A 191 -11.01 -6.42 28.05
CA ILE A 191 -11.37 -7.84 28.30
C ILE A 191 -10.14 -8.64 28.76
N ASN A 192 -10.41 -9.44 29.79
CA ASN A 192 -9.53 -10.34 30.55
C ASN A 192 -9.05 -11.59 29.79
N HIS A 193 -7.93 -12.12 30.28
CA HIS A 193 -7.20 -13.32 29.85
C HIS A 193 -7.94 -14.65 30.06
N ASN A 194 -7.75 -15.63 29.15
CA ASN A 194 -6.96 -16.85 29.43
C ASN A 194 -6.74 -17.74 28.18
N ASP A 195 -5.53 -18.33 28.13
CA ASP A 195 -5.06 -19.55 27.43
C ASP A 195 -5.25 -19.66 25.90
N GLY A 196 -4.26 -19.99 25.04
CA GLY A 196 -2.96 -20.62 25.23
C GLY A 196 -2.91 -21.93 24.42
N LYS A 197 -2.21 -21.93 23.26
CA LYS A 197 -1.31 -22.98 22.75
C LYS A 197 -0.97 -22.77 21.26
N GLY A 198 0.32 -22.84 20.97
CA GLY A 198 0.90 -22.64 19.65
C GLY A 198 0.83 -23.85 18.73
N GLY A 199 0.93 -23.56 17.43
CA GLY A 199 1.01 -24.51 16.34
C GLY A 199 2.22 -24.20 15.44
N GLN A 200 2.98 -25.26 15.21
CA GLN A 200 4.08 -25.53 14.30
C GLN A 200 4.09 -24.72 12.98
N ILE A 201 5.28 -24.22 12.63
CA ILE A 201 5.58 -23.56 11.35
C ILE A 201 5.94 -24.66 10.34
N ASP A 202 5.04 -24.93 9.41
CA ASP A 202 5.31 -25.76 8.23
C ASP A 202 5.42 -24.88 6.97
N THR A 203 6.19 -25.39 6.03
CA THR A 203 6.95 -24.71 4.97
C THR A 203 6.12 -24.16 3.81
N GLU A 204 6.27 -22.85 3.58
CA GLU A 204 6.41 -22.12 2.31
C GLU A 204 5.62 -22.61 1.08
N THR A 205 4.33 -22.28 1.06
CA THR A 205 3.68 -21.76 -0.14
C THR A 205 3.49 -20.27 0.07
N ASN A 206 4.05 -19.43 -0.81
CA ASN A 206 3.91 -17.97 -0.73
C ASN A 206 2.43 -17.59 -0.89
N ASP A 207 1.83 -17.21 0.22
CA ASP A 207 0.42 -17.37 0.57
C ASP A 207 -0.31 -16.01 0.63
N GLY A 208 0.17 -15.03 -0.15
CA GLY A 208 -0.43 -13.70 -0.22
C GLY A 208 -0.18 -12.86 1.04
N GLU A 209 0.77 -13.24 1.89
CA GLU A 209 1.36 -12.32 2.84
C GLU A 209 1.76 -11.05 2.07
N THR A 210 1.30 -9.86 2.50
CA THR A 210 1.84 -8.62 1.95
C THR A 210 3.26 -8.47 2.48
N GLN A 211 4.16 -9.26 1.91
CA GLN A 211 5.57 -8.97 1.99
C GLN A 211 5.71 -7.67 1.23
N TYR A 212 5.88 -6.59 1.99
CA TYR A 212 6.26 -5.32 1.43
C TYR A 212 7.44 -5.61 0.51
N ASN A 213 7.23 -5.40 -0.78
CA ASN A 213 8.21 -5.77 -1.78
C ASN A 213 9.55 -5.16 -1.36
N PRO A 214 10.59 -5.96 -1.03
CA PRO A 214 11.79 -5.44 -0.39
C PRO A 214 12.42 -4.29 -1.18
N LEU A 215 12.34 -4.36 -2.51
CA LEU A 215 12.75 -3.30 -3.41
C LEU A 215 11.95 -2.01 -3.20
N LEU A 216 10.62 -2.08 -3.17
CA LEU A 216 9.78 -0.88 -3.01
C LEU A 216 9.96 -0.25 -1.63
N LEU A 217 10.07 -1.07 -0.59
CA LEU A 217 10.40 -0.61 0.75
C LEU A 217 11.75 0.14 0.75
N HIS A 218 12.78 -0.47 0.14
CA HIS A 218 14.11 0.13 0.08
C HIS A 218 14.13 1.40 -0.78
N LEU A 219 13.35 1.43 -1.87
CA LEU A 219 13.20 2.59 -2.74
C LEU A 219 12.57 3.78 -2.00
N ASP A 220 11.53 3.54 -1.21
CA ASP A 220 10.92 4.57 -0.36
C ASP A 220 11.86 5.01 0.76
N PHE A 221 12.57 4.06 1.37
CA PHE A 221 13.61 4.36 2.35
C PHE A 221 14.71 5.25 1.76
N CYS A 222 15.22 4.94 0.56
CA CYS A 222 16.17 5.78 -0.16
C CYS A 222 15.66 7.22 -0.32
N CYS A 223 14.38 7.41 -0.61
CA CYS A 223 13.82 8.76 -0.79
C CYS A 223 13.75 9.56 0.51
N ILE A 224 13.42 8.88 1.62
CA ILE A 224 13.43 9.48 2.95
C ILE A 224 14.87 9.82 3.35
N ALA A 225 15.78 8.85 3.23
CA ALA A 225 17.18 9.00 3.58
C ALA A 225 17.87 10.10 2.76
N TYR A 226 17.62 10.19 1.45
CA TYR A 226 18.15 11.26 0.61
C TYR A 226 17.69 12.64 1.08
N SER A 227 16.43 12.75 1.48
CA SER A 227 15.88 14.01 2.01
C SER A 227 16.56 14.41 3.32
N ILE A 228 16.76 13.46 4.24
CA ILE A 228 17.45 13.70 5.52
C ILE A 228 18.92 14.08 5.28
N LEU A 229 19.64 13.30 4.47
CA LEU A 229 21.05 13.52 4.17
C LEU A 229 21.30 14.91 3.57
N ASP A 230 20.48 15.33 2.60
CA ASP A 230 20.71 16.59 1.88
C ASP A 230 20.11 17.83 2.53
N TYR A 231 19.08 17.70 3.36
CA TYR A 231 18.37 18.86 3.92
C TYR A 231 18.52 19.01 5.42
N GLU A 232 18.70 17.92 6.15
CA GLU A 232 18.80 17.96 7.62
C GLU A 232 20.25 17.81 8.08
N LEU A 233 21.02 16.93 7.44
CA LEU A 233 22.40 16.64 7.83
C LEU A 233 23.44 17.39 7.00
N ALA A 234 23.06 17.98 5.86
CA ALA A 234 24.00 18.66 4.99
C ALA A 234 24.68 19.85 5.66
N SER A 235 26.00 19.76 5.76
CA SER A 235 26.89 20.83 6.22
C SER A 235 28.06 20.99 5.23
N PRO A 236 28.75 22.14 5.22
CA PRO A 236 29.90 22.33 4.32
C PRO A 236 31.03 21.30 4.51
N SER A 237 31.12 20.64 5.67
CA SER A 237 32.20 19.73 6.03
C SER A 237 31.92 18.25 5.75
N ASN A 238 30.67 17.84 5.52
CA ASN A 238 30.30 16.42 5.41
C ASN A 238 29.75 16.00 4.03
N GLY A 239 30.00 16.80 2.99
CA GLY A 239 29.51 16.50 1.64
C GLY A 239 30.01 15.15 1.08
N GLN A 240 31.23 14.75 1.42
CA GLN A 240 31.80 13.47 1.00
C GLN A 240 31.12 12.28 1.71
N GLU A 241 30.91 12.37 3.02
CA GLU A 241 30.24 11.33 3.82
C GLU A 241 28.79 11.13 3.37
N ILE A 242 28.09 12.23 3.04
CA ILE A 242 26.73 12.17 2.47
C ILE A 242 26.74 11.44 1.13
N ARG A 243 27.70 11.74 0.25
CA ARG A 243 27.81 11.08 -1.05
C ARG A 243 28.10 9.59 -0.89
N GLU A 244 29.00 9.21 0.00
CA GLU A 244 29.32 7.81 0.31
C GLU A 244 28.11 7.06 0.87
N SER A 245 27.33 7.70 1.75
CA SER A 245 26.09 7.13 2.28
C SER A 245 25.05 6.88 1.17
N LYS A 246 24.91 7.80 0.22
CA LYS A 246 24.04 7.61 -0.94
C LYS A 246 24.51 6.46 -1.83
N ILE A 247 25.80 6.37 -2.11
CA ILE A 247 26.39 5.27 -2.89
C ILE A 247 26.06 3.93 -2.24
N PHE A 248 26.24 3.83 -0.92
CA PHE A 248 25.90 2.63 -0.16
C PHE A 248 24.41 2.25 -0.32
N LEU A 249 23.49 3.21 -0.14
CA LEU A 249 22.05 2.98 -0.28
C LEU A 249 21.64 2.49 -1.67
N ILE A 250 22.21 3.11 -2.72
CA ILE A 250 21.89 2.75 -4.11
C ILE A 250 22.50 1.41 -4.50
N ASN A 251 23.73 1.12 -4.06
CA ASN A 251 24.32 -0.20 -4.31
C ASN A 251 23.50 -1.31 -3.64
N LEU A 252 23.05 -1.10 -2.40
CA LEU A 252 22.17 -2.06 -1.72
C LEU A 252 20.84 -2.25 -2.48
N LEU A 253 20.25 -1.16 -3.02
CA LEU A 253 19.06 -1.25 -3.87
C LEU A 253 19.32 -2.07 -5.14
N VAL A 254 20.46 -1.85 -5.78
CA VAL A 254 20.87 -2.55 -7.00
C VAL A 254 21.06 -4.05 -6.74
N GLU A 255 21.65 -4.43 -5.62
CA GLU A 255 21.77 -5.84 -5.23
C GLU A 255 20.39 -6.49 -5.07
N VAL A 256 19.45 -5.81 -4.39
CA VAL A 256 18.07 -6.31 -4.26
C VAL A 256 17.39 -6.48 -5.63
N ILE A 257 17.62 -5.56 -6.57
CA ILE A 257 17.09 -5.67 -7.95
C ILE A 257 17.74 -6.85 -8.69
N ARG A 258 19.04 -7.08 -8.50
CA ARG A 258 19.76 -8.20 -9.14
C ARG A 258 19.28 -9.56 -8.68
N ASP A 259 18.96 -9.69 -7.39
CA ASP A 259 18.42 -10.93 -6.84
C ASP A 259 17.04 -11.27 -7.45
N TYR A 260 16.26 -10.25 -7.83
CA TYR A 260 14.90 -10.41 -8.36
C TYR A 260 14.57 -9.39 -9.48
N PRO A 261 15.09 -9.53 -10.71
CA PRO A 261 14.95 -8.50 -11.75
C PRO A 261 13.59 -8.55 -12.46
N MET A 262 12.53 -8.09 -11.78
CA MET A 262 11.14 -8.12 -12.27
C MET A 262 10.72 -6.80 -12.92
N GLN A 263 10.17 -6.84 -14.14
CA GLN A 263 9.64 -5.63 -14.81
C GLN A 263 8.38 -5.10 -14.13
N GLU A 264 7.69 -5.97 -13.40
CA GLU A 264 6.46 -5.71 -12.67
C GLU A 264 6.62 -4.64 -11.59
N TYR A 265 7.84 -4.37 -11.10
CA TYR A 265 8.10 -3.26 -10.19
C TYR A 265 7.68 -1.91 -10.77
N LEU A 266 7.81 -1.74 -12.10
CA LEU A 266 7.49 -0.48 -12.78
C LEU A 266 6.00 -0.12 -12.66
N LEU A 267 5.13 -1.14 -12.58
CA LEU A 267 3.68 -0.96 -12.41
C LEU A 267 3.32 -0.47 -11.00
N GLN A 268 4.21 -0.68 -10.03
CA GLN A 268 3.98 -0.33 -8.62
C GLN A 268 4.46 1.08 -8.27
N ILE A 269 5.25 1.70 -9.14
CA ILE A 269 5.78 3.05 -8.92
C ILE A 269 4.79 4.07 -9.45
N CYS A 270 4.50 5.10 -8.66
CA CYS A 270 3.61 6.19 -9.07
C CYS A 270 4.13 6.86 -10.38
N PRO A 271 3.29 7.04 -11.42
CA PRO A 271 3.69 7.66 -12.70
C PRO A 271 4.30 9.06 -12.57
N SER A 272 3.97 9.78 -11.49
CA SER A 272 4.54 11.10 -11.19
C SER A 272 6.03 11.03 -10.79
N ARG A 273 6.53 9.85 -10.40
CA ARG A 273 7.94 9.61 -10.04
C ARG A 273 8.76 9.24 -11.27
N VAL A 274 8.68 10.08 -12.30
CA VAL A 274 9.30 9.85 -13.62
C VAL A 274 10.80 9.54 -13.52
N GLY A 275 11.52 10.21 -12.61
CA GLY A 275 12.95 9.97 -12.40
C GLY A 275 13.26 8.55 -11.91
N VAL A 276 12.49 8.05 -10.94
CA VAL A 276 12.61 6.68 -10.43
C VAL A 276 12.26 5.66 -11.52
N LEU A 277 11.13 5.87 -12.20
CA LEU A 277 10.69 4.98 -13.28
C LEU A 277 11.76 4.85 -14.36
N ALA A 278 12.26 5.97 -14.88
CA ALA A 278 13.30 5.96 -15.91
C ALA A 278 14.60 5.29 -15.44
N TRP A 279 15.00 5.53 -14.19
CA TRP A 279 16.19 4.90 -13.61
C TRP A 279 16.01 3.39 -13.43
N LEU A 280 14.87 2.95 -12.89
CA LEU A 280 14.61 1.52 -12.67
C LEU A 280 14.47 0.75 -13.98
N THR A 281 13.79 1.32 -14.98
CA THR A 281 13.69 0.72 -16.33
C THR A 281 15.08 0.48 -16.94
N LYS A 282 15.97 1.48 -16.87
CA LYS A 282 17.35 1.34 -17.36
C LYS A 282 18.14 0.31 -16.55
N THR A 283 17.96 0.29 -15.23
CA THR A 283 18.66 -0.65 -14.34
C THR A 283 18.27 -2.10 -14.66
N LEU A 284 16.97 -2.38 -14.77
CA LEU A 284 16.47 -3.70 -15.15
C LEU A 284 16.96 -4.11 -16.54
N SER A 285 16.92 -3.19 -17.51
CA SER A 285 17.42 -3.45 -18.86
C SER A 285 18.92 -3.75 -18.87
N ASN A 286 19.74 -3.00 -18.13
CA ASN A 286 21.17 -3.26 -18.05
C ASN A 286 21.49 -4.59 -17.35
N ILE A 287 20.72 -4.97 -16.33
CA ILE A 287 20.86 -6.29 -15.67
C ILE A 287 20.57 -7.41 -16.67
N GLU A 288 19.47 -7.31 -17.42
CA GLU A 288 19.07 -8.29 -18.43
C GLU A 288 20.14 -8.49 -19.52
N HIS A 289 20.81 -7.41 -19.91
CA HIS A 289 21.85 -7.43 -20.95
C HIS A 289 23.27 -7.67 -20.40
N GLY A 290 23.45 -7.81 -19.08
CA GLY A 290 24.76 -8.01 -18.45
C GLY A 290 25.68 -6.77 -18.54
N ASN A 291 25.10 -5.57 -18.68
CA ASN A 291 25.84 -4.32 -18.76
C ASN A 291 26.29 -3.83 -17.36
N SER A 292 27.32 -2.98 -17.33
CA SER A 292 27.72 -2.29 -16.09
C SER A 292 26.60 -1.38 -15.57
N LEU A 293 26.48 -1.30 -14.24
CA LEU A 293 25.52 -0.44 -13.55
C LEU A 293 26.18 0.79 -12.89
N GLU A 294 27.50 0.92 -12.98
CA GLU A 294 28.27 1.98 -12.30
C GLU A 294 27.78 3.39 -12.68
N GLU A 295 27.54 3.63 -13.97
CA GLU A 295 27.01 4.91 -14.46
C GLU A 295 25.60 5.19 -13.92
N LEU A 296 24.75 4.16 -13.81
CA LEU A 296 23.39 4.32 -13.28
C LEU A 296 23.40 4.60 -11.77
N VAL A 297 24.35 4.01 -11.03
CA VAL A 297 24.55 4.32 -9.61
C VAL A 297 25.00 5.77 -9.45
N GLU A 298 25.97 6.24 -10.25
CA GLU A 298 26.44 7.62 -10.17
C GLU A 298 25.35 8.63 -10.57
N ASP A 299 24.57 8.31 -11.59
CA ASP A 299 23.40 9.09 -12.01
C ASP A 299 22.40 9.22 -10.85
N ALA A 300 22.09 8.12 -10.17
CA ALA A 300 21.20 8.11 -9.01
C ALA A 300 21.72 8.93 -7.82
N VAL A 301 23.01 8.83 -7.52
CA VAL A 301 23.66 9.51 -6.39
C VAL A 301 23.74 11.02 -6.61
N SER A 302 24.07 11.43 -7.84
CA SER A 302 24.24 12.85 -8.20
C SER A 302 22.93 13.55 -8.56
N SER A 303 21.87 12.78 -8.84
CA SER A 303 20.56 13.30 -9.20
C SER A 303 19.90 14.08 -8.07
N LYS A 304 19.11 15.09 -8.45
CA LYS A 304 18.25 15.88 -7.55
C LYS A 304 16.77 15.56 -7.72
N ASP A 305 16.48 14.59 -8.59
CA ASP A 305 15.14 14.36 -9.14
C ASP A 305 14.70 12.88 -9.07
N ILE A 306 15.64 11.93 -8.92
CA ILE A 306 15.31 10.49 -8.89
C ILE A 306 14.73 10.11 -7.51
N PHE A 307 15.52 10.18 -6.45
CA PHE A 307 15.10 9.75 -5.10
C PHE A 307 14.59 10.91 -4.23
N TYR A 308 13.84 11.85 -4.81
CA TYR A 308 13.19 12.94 -4.07
C TYR A 308 11.70 12.97 -4.36
N SER A 309 10.91 13.42 -3.39
CA SER A 309 9.47 13.57 -3.62
C SER A 309 9.20 14.62 -4.70
N PRO A 310 8.10 14.48 -5.49
CA PRO A 310 7.74 15.45 -6.52
C PRO A 310 7.70 16.89 -6.02
N ASP A 311 7.32 17.11 -4.76
CA ASP A 311 7.30 18.45 -4.16
C ASP A 311 8.68 19.01 -3.88
N VAL A 312 9.63 18.18 -3.45
CA VAL A 312 11.02 18.58 -3.28
C VAL A 312 11.61 18.95 -4.65
N VAL A 313 11.33 18.14 -5.69
CA VAL A 313 11.74 18.43 -7.07
C VAL A 313 11.15 19.75 -7.57
N LYS A 314 9.84 19.97 -7.41
CA LYS A 314 9.16 21.23 -7.77
C LYS A 314 9.75 22.44 -7.04
N ARG A 315 10.03 22.31 -5.74
CA ARG A 315 10.66 23.37 -4.93
C ARG A 315 12.08 23.69 -5.42
N ASN A 316 12.86 22.66 -5.74
CA ASN A 316 14.21 22.81 -6.30
C ASN A 316 14.19 23.47 -7.69
N GLY A 317 13.23 23.12 -8.53
CA GLY A 317 13.00 23.75 -9.83
C GLY A 317 12.73 25.26 -9.73
N LYS A 318 11.83 25.66 -8.81
CA LYS A 318 11.52 27.09 -8.57
C LYS A 318 12.75 27.87 -8.06
N LYS A 319 13.57 27.28 -7.18
CA LYS A 319 14.82 27.91 -6.70
C LYS A 319 15.85 28.09 -7.83
N ARG A 320 16.01 27.11 -8.73
CA ARG A 320 16.90 27.23 -9.91
C ARG A 320 16.42 28.29 -10.89
N GLY A 321 15.11 28.36 -11.17
CA GLY A 321 14.53 29.38 -12.06
C GLY A 321 14.79 30.80 -11.58
N ARG A 322 14.61 31.05 -10.27
CA ARG A 322 14.90 32.36 -9.65
C ARG A 322 16.39 32.73 -9.66
N ARG A 323 17.30 31.76 -9.59
CA ARG A 323 18.75 32.01 -9.68
C ARG A 323 19.21 32.29 -11.10
N LYS A 324 18.60 31.67 -12.12
CA LYS A 324 18.85 32.00 -13.53
C LYS A 324 18.33 33.39 -13.90
N ALA A 325 17.18 33.80 -13.38
CA ALA A 325 16.60 35.13 -13.61
C ALA A 325 17.34 36.28 -12.88
N LYS A 326 18.27 35.97 -11.96
CA LYS A 326 19.08 36.93 -11.21
C LYS A 326 20.54 37.02 -11.66
N ARG A 327 20.94 36.32 -12.72
CA ARG A 327 22.22 36.56 -13.38
C ARG A 327 21.99 37.57 -14.52
N PRO A 328 22.65 38.74 -14.50
CA PRO A 328 22.60 39.69 -15.62
C PRO A 328 23.18 39.09 -16.89
#